data_AF-A0A382KRS6-F1
#
_entry.id   AF-A0A382KRS6-F1
#
_cell.length_a   1.000
_cell.length_b   1.000
_cell.length_c   1.000
_cell.angle_alpha   90.00
_cell.angle_beta   90.00
_cell.angle_gamma   90.00
#
_symmetry.space_group_name_H-M   'P 1'
#
loop_
_entity.id
_entity.type
_entity.pdbx_description
1 polymer ?
#
loop_
_entity_poly.entity_id
_entity_poly.type
_entity_poly.pdbx_seq_one_letter_code
_entity_poly.pdbx_strand_id
1 'polypeptide(L)'
;MKKIVTILLLVFSVSVFAQQKEPKWYTDVETAINISVESEKPLFFFFTGSDWCGWCIRLQREVFFTPEFKTWANANVILVELDFPRKKQLDPKIQQQNRQLGQMFGVRGYPTIWFVTPEIKDKKV
;
A
#
# COMPACT_ATOMS: atom_id res chain seq x y z
N MET A 1 4.22 31.31 -36.54
CA MET A 1 3.93 29.86 -36.58
C MET A 1 4.95 29.03 -35.78
N LYS A 2 6.26 29.15 -36.04
CA LYS A 2 7.30 28.40 -35.28
C LYS A 2 7.21 28.59 -33.75
N LYS A 3 7.05 29.83 -33.26
CA LYS A 3 6.92 30.14 -31.82
C LYS A 3 5.66 29.56 -31.16
N ILE A 4 4.56 29.43 -31.90
CA ILE A 4 3.31 28.83 -31.39
C ILE A 4 3.49 27.32 -31.23
N VAL A 5 4.16 26.67 -32.17
CA VAL A 5 4.50 25.24 -32.08
C VAL A 5 5.45 24.98 -30.91
N THR A 6 6.43 25.85 -30.67
CA THR A 6 7.36 25.73 -29.52
C THR A 6 6.65 25.88 -28.17
N ILE A 7 5.71 26.84 -28.05
CA ILE A 7 4.91 27.02 -26.82
C ILE A 7 3.98 25.83 -26.60
N LEU A 8 3.36 25.29 -27.65
CA LEU A 8 2.50 24.11 -27.53
C LEU A 8 3.28 22.86 -27.08
N LEU A 9 4.51 22.68 -27.58
CA LEU A 9 5.40 21.58 -27.16
C LEU A 9 5.83 21.70 -25.70
N LEU A 10 6.06 22.94 -25.23
CA LEU A 10 6.49 23.21 -23.85
C LEU A 10 5.34 23.02 -22.85
N VAL A 11 4.09 23.28 -23.24
CA VAL A 11 2.92 23.03 -22.39
C VAL A 11 2.59 21.54 -22.32
N PHE A 12 2.85 20.78 -23.39
CA PHE A 12 2.60 19.34 -23.41
C PHE A 12 3.57 18.54 -22.51
N SER A 13 4.83 18.96 -22.40
CA SER A 13 5.82 18.28 -21.55
C SER A 13 5.57 18.43 -20.05
N VAL A 14 4.91 19.51 -19.60
CA VAL A 14 4.57 19.72 -18.18
C VAL A 14 3.42 18.81 -17.73
N SER A 15 2.48 18.49 -18.64
CA SER A 15 1.32 17.64 -18.35
C SER A 15 1.68 16.17 -18.10
N VAL A 16 2.83 15.70 -18.60
CA VAL A 16 3.28 14.30 -18.44
C VAL A 16 3.75 14.03 -17.00
N PHE A 17 4.25 15.03 -16.28
CA PHE A 17 4.70 14.88 -14.90
C PHE A 17 3.55 14.85 -13.86
N ALA A 18 2.30 15.09 -14.29
CA ALA A 18 1.14 15.16 -13.39
C ALA A 18 0.45 13.80 -13.15
N GLN A 19 0.81 12.74 -13.87
CA GLN A 19 0.26 11.40 -13.64
C GLN A 19 1.02 10.67 -12.53
N GLN A 20 0.79 11.08 -11.29
CA GLN A 20 1.16 10.28 -10.12
C GLN A 20 0.38 8.97 -10.16
N LYS A 21 1.09 7.85 -10.28
CA LYS A 21 0.50 6.52 -10.21
C LYS A 21 -0.10 6.33 -8.82
N GLU A 22 -1.36 5.95 -8.73
CA GLU A 22 -1.96 5.59 -7.44
C GLU A 22 -1.24 4.35 -6.86
N PRO A 23 -0.77 4.40 -5.60
CA PRO A 23 -0.17 3.24 -4.96
C PRO A 23 -1.15 2.08 -4.89
N LYS A 24 -0.71 0.90 -5.29
CA LYS A 24 -1.53 -0.31 -5.19
C LYS A 24 -1.45 -0.88 -3.78
N TRP A 25 -2.61 -1.05 -3.16
CA TRP A 25 -2.77 -1.79 -1.91
C TRP A 25 -3.06 -3.26 -2.21
N TYR A 26 -2.25 -4.15 -1.64
CA TYR A 26 -2.42 -5.59 -1.75
C TYR A 26 -3.15 -6.14 -0.52
N THR A 27 -3.93 -7.19 -0.69
CA THR A 27 -4.60 -7.91 0.41
C THR A 27 -4.09 -9.34 0.57
N ASP A 28 -3.60 -9.95 -0.52
CA ASP A 28 -2.91 -11.24 -0.49
C ASP A 28 -1.41 -10.98 -0.25
N VAL A 29 -0.92 -11.47 0.89
CA VAL A 29 0.43 -11.15 1.38
C VAL A 29 1.49 -11.92 0.62
N GLU A 30 1.18 -13.14 0.16
CA GLU A 30 2.08 -13.94 -0.68
C GLU A 30 2.41 -13.20 -1.98
N THR A 31 1.39 -12.67 -2.66
CA THR A 31 1.56 -11.82 -3.84
C THR A 31 2.42 -10.59 -3.52
N ALA A 32 2.17 -9.93 -2.40
CA ALA A 32 2.91 -8.75 -1.99
C ALA A 32 4.39 -9.08 -1.69
N ILE A 33 4.67 -10.22 -1.06
CA ILE A 33 6.05 -10.66 -0.78
C ILE A 33 6.81 -10.93 -2.08
N ASN A 34 6.22 -11.62 -3.05
CA ASN A 34 6.87 -11.85 -4.35
C ASN A 34 7.28 -10.53 -5.02
N ILE A 35 6.39 -9.54 -4.99
CA ILE A 35 6.68 -8.21 -5.54
C ILE A 35 7.71 -7.46 -4.71
N SER A 36 7.66 -7.58 -3.38
CA SER A 36 8.64 -7.00 -2.46
C SER A 36 10.05 -7.53 -2.74
N VAL A 37 10.18 -8.84 -2.96
CA VAL A 37 11.42 -9.49 -3.36
C VAL A 37 11.88 -9.01 -4.73
N GLU A 38 11.01 -9.02 -5.74
CA GLU A 38 11.35 -8.61 -7.12
C GLU A 38 11.76 -7.14 -7.22
N SER A 39 11.16 -6.28 -6.40
CA SER A 39 11.41 -4.83 -6.42
C SER A 39 12.39 -4.36 -5.34
N GLU A 40 12.90 -5.26 -4.50
CA GLU A 40 13.77 -4.97 -3.36
C GLU A 40 13.21 -3.91 -2.40
N LYS A 41 11.87 -3.81 -2.30
CA LYS A 41 11.17 -2.87 -1.43
C LYS A 41 10.59 -3.58 -0.23
N PRO A 42 10.69 -3.04 1.00
CA PRO A 42 10.01 -3.60 2.15
C PRO A 42 8.49 -3.51 2.01
N LEU A 43 7.80 -4.39 2.73
CA LEU A 43 6.36 -4.39 2.89
C LEU A 43 5.96 -3.38 3.97
N PHE A 44 4.87 -2.65 3.71
CA PHE A 44 4.19 -1.81 4.68
C PHE A 44 2.87 -2.48 5.03
N PHE A 45 2.85 -3.18 6.17
CA PHE A 45 1.66 -3.84 6.66
C PHE A 45 0.82 -2.85 7.46
N PHE A 46 -0.44 -2.69 7.04
CA PHE A 46 -1.41 -1.86 7.71
C PHE A 46 -2.55 -2.72 8.25
N PHE A 47 -2.50 -3.01 9.54
CA PHE A 47 -3.56 -3.69 10.26
C PHE A 47 -4.67 -2.68 10.58
N THR A 48 -5.90 -2.96 10.13
CA THR A 48 -7.01 -2.00 10.17
C THR A 48 -8.37 -2.67 10.45
N GLY A 49 -9.37 -1.86 10.80
CA GLY A 49 -10.78 -2.26 10.83
C GLY A 49 -11.61 -1.29 10.00
N SER A 50 -11.79 -1.59 8.72
CA SER A 50 -12.27 -0.66 7.69
C SER A 50 -13.65 -0.04 7.97
N ASP A 51 -14.51 -0.70 8.73
CA ASP A 51 -15.90 -0.29 8.96
C ASP A 51 -16.23 0.12 10.41
N TRP A 52 -15.27 0.02 11.33
CA TRP A 52 -15.50 0.35 12.75
C TRP A 52 -14.36 1.11 13.44
N CYS A 53 -13.15 1.13 12.87
CA CYS A 53 -12.01 1.82 13.46
C CYS A 53 -11.92 3.28 12.96
N GLY A 54 -12.47 4.22 13.73
CA GLY A 54 -12.45 5.65 13.37
C GLY A 54 -11.04 6.21 13.17
N TRP A 55 -10.07 5.81 14.00
CA TRP A 55 -8.68 6.21 13.88
C TRP A 55 -8.01 5.68 12.61
N CYS A 56 -8.37 4.48 12.18
CA CYS A 56 -7.88 3.89 10.94
C CYS A 56 -8.37 4.67 9.72
N ILE A 57 -9.68 4.98 9.69
CA ILE A 57 -10.29 5.78 8.63
C ILE A 57 -9.66 7.17 8.58
N ARG A 58 -9.43 7.79 9.74
CA ARG A 58 -8.76 9.08 9.85
C ARG A 58 -7.33 9.04 9.30
N LEU A 59 -6.55 8.02 9.68
CA LEU A 59 -5.18 7.83 9.18
C LEU A 59 -5.14 7.69 7.65
N GLN A 60 -6.04 6.90 7.07
CA GLN A 60 -6.13 6.79 5.61
C GLN A 60 -6.38 8.15 4.95
N ARG A 61 -7.36 8.91 5.47
CA ARG A 61 -7.74 10.21 4.92
C ARG A 61 -6.65 11.27 5.05
N GLU A 62 -6.07 11.38 6.24
CA GLU A 62 -5.12 12.45 6.58
C GLU A 62 -3.68 12.13 6.13
N VAL A 63 -3.37 10.86 5.87
CA VAL A 63 -2.01 10.45 5.47
C VAL A 63 -2.05 9.67 4.16
N PHE A 64 -2.68 8.50 4.10
CA PHE A 64 -2.51 7.61 2.94
C PHE A 64 -3.07 8.15 1.62
N PHE A 65 -4.08 9.01 1.70
CA PHE A 65 -4.69 9.63 0.51
C PHE A 65 -4.00 10.92 0.07
N THR A 66 -3.02 11.41 0.83
CA THR A 66 -2.25 12.60 0.46
C THR A 66 -1.31 12.32 -0.72
N PRO A 67 -1.11 13.27 -1.64
CA PRO A 67 -0.15 13.13 -2.75
C PRO A 67 1.29 12.83 -2.27
N GLU A 68 1.67 13.38 -1.12
CA GLU A 68 2.99 13.21 -0.51
C GLU A 68 3.20 11.75 -0.10
N PHE A 69 2.24 11.15 0.62
CA PHE A 69 2.30 9.74 0.97
C PHE A 69 2.29 8.86 -0.25
N LYS A 70 1.45 9.15 -1.25
CA LYS A 70 1.39 8.35 -2.48
C LYS A 70 2.72 8.36 -3.24
N THR A 71 3.36 9.52 -3.32
CA THR A 71 4.69 9.66 -3.93
C THR A 71 5.72 8.85 -3.18
N TRP A 72 5.76 9.01 -1.85
CA TRP A 72 6.68 8.28 -1.00
C TRP A 72 6.44 6.76 -1.06
N ALA A 73 5.19 6.31 -1.00
CA ALA A 73 4.87 4.90 -0.96
C ALA A 73 5.28 4.19 -2.24
N ASN A 74 4.98 4.76 -3.41
CA ASN A 74 5.40 4.20 -4.70
C ASN A 74 6.92 4.03 -4.81
N ALA A 75 7.68 4.96 -4.25
CA ALA A 75 9.14 4.91 -4.28
C ALA A 75 9.71 3.90 -3.28
N ASN A 76 9.09 3.73 -2.10
CA ASN A 76 9.78 3.13 -0.96
C ASN A 76 9.20 1.78 -0.48
N VAL A 77 7.92 1.48 -0.70
CA VAL A 77 7.28 0.32 -0.05
C VAL A 77 6.27 -0.40 -0.93
N ILE A 78 6.00 -1.66 -0.60
CA ILE A 78 4.83 -2.40 -1.09
C ILE A 78 3.74 -2.35 -0.02
N LEU A 79 2.63 -1.68 -0.32
CA LEU A 79 1.54 -1.46 0.62
C LEU A 79 0.64 -2.70 0.75
N VAL A 80 0.37 -3.13 1.98
CA VAL A 80 -0.50 -4.28 2.27
C VAL A 80 -1.55 -3.90 3.30
N GLU A 81 -2.83 -4.06 2.95
CA GLU A 81 -3.96 -3.86 3.84
C GLU A 81 -4.37 -5.19 4.48
N LEU A 82 -4.29 -5.26 5.80
CA LEU A 82 -4.67 -6.40 6.63
C LEU A 82 -5.92 -6.01 7.42
N ASP A 83 -7.07 -6.12 6.77
CA ASP A 83 -8.36 -5.66 7.30
C ASP A 83 -9.05 -6.70 8.22
N PHE A 84 -9.70 -6.20 9.27
CA PHE A 84 -10.51 -6.93 10.26
C PHE A 84 -11.90 -6.30 10.38
N PRO A 85 -12.72 -6.35 9.31
CA PRO A 85 -14.04 -5.73 9.30
C PRO A 85 -15.03 -6.48 10.19
N ARG A 86 -16.10 -5.80 10.62
CA ARG A 86 -17.18 -6.41 11.42
C ARG A 86 -18.42 -6.77 10.61
N LYS A 87 -18.73 -5.99 9.58
CA LYS A 87 -19.94 -6.14 8.73
C LYS A 87 -19.59 -6.75 7.37
N LYS A 88 -18.43 -6.41 6.82
CA LYS A 88 -17.97 -6.94 5.52
C LYS A 88 -17.42 -8.36 5.70
N GLN A 89 -17.85 -9.28 4.86
CA GLN A 89 -17.25 -10.62 4.79
C GLN A 89 -16.04 -10.60 3.85
N LEU A 90 -14.89 -11.05 4.34
CA LEU A 90 -13.70 -11.28 3.53
C LEU A 90 -13.71 -12.71 2.99
N ASP A 91 -12.96 -12.92 1.91
CA ASP A 91 -12.64 -14.27 1.46
C ASP A 91 -12.03 -15.08 2.62
N PRO A 92 -12.45 -16.34 2.85
CA PRO A 92 -11.95 -17.14 3.97
C PRO A 92 -10.42 -17.28 4.02
N LYS A 93 -9.73 -17.36 2.87
CA LYS A 93 -8.26 -17.43 2.79
C LYS A 93 -7.65 -16.15 3.33
N ILE A 94 -8.15 -15.00 2.87
CA ILE A 94 -7.66 -13.68 3.31
C ILE A 94 -7.96 -13.46 4.80
N GLN A 95 -9.15 -13.85 5.26
CA GLN A 95 -9.52 -13.72 6.66
C GLN A 95 -8.60 -14.57 7.56
N GLN A 96 -8.28 -15.79 7.16
CA GLN A 96 -7.35 -16.67 7.89
C GLN A 96 -5.93 -16.11 7.89
N GLN A 97 -5.43 -15.67 6.73
CA GLN A 97 -4.14 -15.00 6.59
C GLN A 97 -4.03 -13.81 7.55
N ASN A 98 -5.02 -12.91 7.52
CA ASN A 98 -5.01 -11.71 8.36
C ASN A 98 -5.01 -12.07 9.85
N ARG A 99 -5.80 -13.08 10.28
CA ARG A 99 -5.79 -13.56 11.67
C ARG A 99 -4.42 -14.12 12.08
N GLN A 100 -3.80 -14.93 11.24
CA GLN A 100 -2.48 -15.53 11.53
C GLN A 100 -1.41 -14.44 11.64
N LEU A 101 -1.38 -13.49 10.71
CA LEU A 101 -0.44 -12.37 10.76
C LEU A 101 -0.71 -11.47 11.96
N GLY A 102 -1.97 -11.17 12.27
CA GLY A 102 -2.33 -10.38 13.45
C GLY A 102 -1.81 -11.01 14.74
N GLN A 103 -1.89 -12.34 14.86
CA GLN A 103 -1.33 -13.08 16.00
C GLN A 103 0.21 -13.07 16.01
N MET A 104 0.83 -13.36 14.85
CA MET A 104 2.30 -13.41 14.71
C MET A 104 2.96 -12.08 15.06
N PHE A 105 2.38 -10.97 14.59
CA PHE A 105 2.86 -9.61 14.86
C PHE A 105 2.33 -9.03 16.19
N GLY A 106 1.59 -9.82 16.98
CA GLY A 106 1.10 -9.40 18.30
C GLY A 106 0.15 -8.20 18.27
N VAL A 107 -0.63 -8.04 17.20
CA VAL A 107 -1.52 -6.89 17.02
C VAL A 107 -2.69 -6.96 18.00
N ARG A 108 -2.77 -5.98 18.90
CA ARG A 108 -3.82 -5.86 19.93
C ARG A 108 -4.77 -4.69 19.73
N GLY A 109 -4.47 -3.80 18.79
CA GLY A 109 -5.25 -2.59 18.52
C GLY A 109 -5.05 -2.10 17.09
N TYR A 110 -5.94 -1.21 16.66
CA TYR A 110 -5.93 -0.65 15.31
C TYR A 110 -6.00 0.88 15.38
N PRO A 111 -5.32 1.61 14.48
CA PRO A 111 -4.41 1.08 13.45
C PRO A 111 -3.08 0.59 14.04
N THR A 112 -2.49 -0.44 13.44
CA THR A 112 -1.10 -0.87 13.71
C THR A 112 -0.36 -0.99 12.39
N ILE A 113 0.87 -0.48 12.33
CA ILE A 113 1.72 -0.51 11.12
C ILE A 113 3.00 -1.29 11.42
N TRP A 114 3.42 -2.13 10.48
CA TRP A 114 4.72 -2.79 10.49
C TRP A 114 5.44 -2.60 9.16
N PHE A 115 6.76 -2.37 9.23
CA PHE A 115 7.65 -2.50 8.09
C PHE A 115 8.30 -3.88 8.13
N VAL A 116 8.21 -4.63 7.04
CA VAL A 116 8.67 -6.02 6.99
C VAL A 116 9.53 -6.20 5.75
N THR A 117 10.76 -6.66 5.93
CA THR A 117 11.63 -7.07 4.83
C THR A 117 11.61 -8.60 4.77
N PRO A 118 11.11 -9.21 3.68
CA PRO A 118 11.17 -10.66 3.54
C PRO A 118 12.63 -11.11 3.36
N GLU A 119 13.04 -12.11 4.13
CA GLU A 119 14.33 -12.80 3.94
C GLU A 119 14.08 -14.13 3.24
N ILE A 120 14.73 -14.35 2.09
CA ILE A 120 14.64 -15.65 1.40
C ILE A 120 15.63 -16.60 2.07
N LYS A 121 15.12 -17.64 2.72
CA LYS A 121 15.96 -18.71 3.28
C LYS A 121 15.71 -20.00 2.50
N ASP A 122 16.77 -20.54 1.89
CA ASP A 122 16.73 -21.84 1.18
C ASP A 122 15.71 -21.94 0.01
N LYS A 123 15.55 -20.86 -0.77
CA LYS A 123 14.59 -20.77 -1.92
C LYS A 123 13.12 -20.96 -1.53
N LYS A 124 12.79 -20.85 -0.24
CA LYS A 124 11.41 -20.67 0.23
C LYS A 124 11.34 -19.35 0.98
N VAL A 125 10.25 -18.63 0.71
CA VAL A 125 9.86 -17.43 1.44
C VAL A 125 9.27 -17.84 2.78
#